data_AF-A0A3S1AKW9-F1
#
_entry.id   AF-A0A3S1AKW9-F1
#
_cell.length_a   1.000
_cell.length_b   1.000
_cell.length_c   1.000
_cell.angle_alpha   90.00
_cell.angle_beta   90.00
_cell.angle_gamma   90.00
#
_symmetry.space_group_name_H-M   'P 1'
#
loop_
_entity.id
_entity.type
_entity.pdbx_description
1 polymer ?
#
loop_
_entity_poly.entity_id
_entity_poly.type
_entity_poly.pdbx_seq_one_letter_code
_entity_poly.pdbx_strand_id
1 'polypeptide(L)'
;MLATIDSNINNIVVANLLQTWLAARVSTEAINWLEAKSNAIKSGAEVSIFYAAFSAVPRYTGKQDLNLTSEELEAASNVHKGWFPSNWSIDQAARTILVLSLPYSNQKQYLHILEQLFNAADVGELVALYQALPLLPYPGRLQKRAAEGVRSNMTAVFNAVALNNPYPSEYFDNQAWNQMVLKALFVGSPLSQIQGLERRANSQLAQMLNDYASERQAAKRTVAPELWQLVEKCK
;
A
#
# COMPACT_ATOMS: atom_id res chain seq x y z
N MET A 1 9.23 17.96 -16.06
CA MET A 1 10.67 17.69 -15.86
C MET A 1 11.04 17.67 -14.38
N LEU A 2 10.58 18.63 -13.55
CA LEU A 2 10.80 18.63 -12.09
C LEU A 2 10.10 17.46 -11.35
N ALA A 3 8.81 17.20 -11.62
CA ALA A 3 8.08 16.10 -10.95
C ALA A 3 8.65 14.70 -11.23
N THR A 4 9.37 14.53 -12.34
CA THR A 4 10.02 13.25 -12.69
C THR A 4 11.33 13.07 -11.93
N ILE A 5 12.09 14.15 -11.70
CA ILE A 5 13.36 14.11 -10.96
C ILE A 5 13.10 13.84 -9.47
N ASP A 6 12.11 14.50 -8.88
CA ASP A 6 11.72 14.28 -7.47
C ASP A 6 11.21 12.85 -7.23
N SER A 7 10.42 12.31 -8.17
CA SER A 7 9.96 10.92 -8.10
C SER A 7 11.12 9.92 -8.23
N ASN A 8 12.13 10.21 -9.05
CA ASN A 8 13.29 9.31 -9.22
C ASN A 8 14.12 9.23 -7.95
N ILE A 9 14.40 10.38 -7.33
CA ILE A 9 15.21 10.46 -6.11
C ILE A 9 14.48 9.74 -4.97
N ASN A 10 13.17 9.97 -4.84
CA ASN A 10 12.38 9.31 -3.82
C ASN A 10 12.41 7.78 -3.94
N ASN A 11 12.26 7.23 -5.16
CA ASN A 11 12.27 5.77 -5.37
C ASN A 11 13.61 5.13 -5.01
N ILE A 12 14.73 5.80 -5.33
CA ILE A 12 16.07 5.33 -4.98
C ILE A 12 16.24 5.31 -3.45
N VAL A 13 15.81 6.38 -2.77
CA VAL A 13 15.89 6.47 -1.31
C VAL A 13 15.04 5.40 -0.64
N VAL A 14 13.80 5.19 -1.09
CA VAL A 14 12.92 4.11 -0.61
C VAL A 14 13.56 2.74 -0.81
N ALA A 15 14.07 2.46 -2.01
CA ALA A 15 14.69 1.16 -2.32
C ALA A 15 15.91 0.90 -1.44
N ASN A 16 16.79 1.89 -1.22
CA ASN A 16 17.96 1.77 -0.36
C ASN A 16 17.58 1.53 1.11
N LEU A 17 16.52 2.20 1.60
CA LEU A 17 16.03 2.01 2.95
C LEU A 17 15.49 0.58 3.14
N LEU A 18 14.67 0.10 2.20
CA LEU A 18 14.17 -1.28 2.21
C LEU A 18 15.32 -2.30 2.15
N GLN A 19 16.34 -2.07 1.32
CA GLN A 19 17.52 -2.93 1.24
C GLN A 19 18.28 -2.99 2.58
N THR A 20 18.42 -1.86 3.26
CA THR A 20 19.06 -1.78 4.59
C THR A 20 18.30 -2.63 5.61
N TRP A 21 16.97 -2.53 5.64
CA TRP A 21 16.15 -3.34 6.56
C TRP A 21 16.25 -4.83 6.28
N LEU A 22 16.27 -5.22 5.00
CA LEU A 22 16.40 -6.62 4.59
C LEU A 22 17.79 -7.17 4.94
N ALA A 23 18.86 -6.41 4.69
CA ALA A 23 20.24 -6.85 4.95
C ALA A 23 20.49 -7.22 6.42
N ALA A 24 19.74 -6.62 7.35
CA ALA A 24 19.78 -6.96 8.77
C ALA A 24 19.01 -8.25 9.15
N ARG A 25 18.21 -8.80 8.23
CA ARG A 25 17.17 -9.81 8.55
C ARG A 25 17.17 -11.05 7.66
N VAL A 26 17.85 -11.02 6.52
CA VAL A 26 17.95 -12.17 5.60
C VAL A 26 19.41 -12.53 5.33
N SER A 27 19.63 -13.71 4.74
CA SER A 27 20.98 -14.16 4.43
C SER A 27 21.62 -13.34 3.31
N THR A 28 22.96 -13.33 3.27
CA THR A 28 23.72 -12.67 2.20
C THR A 28 23.35 -13.20 0.82
N GLU A 29 23.05 -14.50 0.69
CA GLU A 29 22.59 -15.10 -0.57
C GLU A 29 21.25 -14.53 -1.03
N ALA A 30 20.33 -14.29 -0.09
CA ALA A 30 19.02 -13.70 -0.40
C ALA A 30 19.16 -12.23 -0.86
N ILE A 31 20.04 -11.46 -0.22
CA ILE A 31 20.36 -10.08 -0.65
C ILE A 31 21.00 -10.08 -2.04
N ASN A 32 22.03 -10.89 -2.25
CA ASN A 32 22.72 -10.98 -3.54
C ASN A 32 21.76 -11.38 -4.67
N TRP A 33 20.82 -12.30 -4.39
CA TRP A 33 19.79 -12.67 -5.35
C TRP A 33 18.86 -11.51 -5.68
N LEU A 34 18.39 -10.78 -4.66
CA LEU A 34 17.48 -9.65 -4.84
C LEU A 34 18.14 -8.50 -5.61
N GLU A 35 19.40 -8.19 -5.29
CA GLU A 35 20.20 -7.20 -6.01
C GLU A 35 20.42 -7.59 -7.47
N ALA A 36 20.80 -8.85 -7.73
CA ALA A 36 21.00 -9.34 -9.08
C ALA A 36 19.70 -9.24 -9.92
N LYS A 37 18.54 -9.59 -9.34
CA LYS A 37 17.25 -9.44 -10.03
C LYS A 37 16.88 -7.98 -10.24
N SER A 38 17.04 -7.14 -9.24
CA SER A 38 16.76 -5.70 -9.33
C SER A 38 17.60 -5.04 -10.42
N ASN A 39 18.89 -5.35 -10.49
CA ASN A 39 19.80 -4.83 -11.52
C ASN A 39 19.43 -5.31 -12.92
N ALA A 40 19.06 -6.58 -13.09
CA ALA A 40 18.61 -7.11 -14.37
C ALA A 40 17.32 -6.41 -14.84
N ILE A 41 16.32 -6.27 -13.96
CA ILE A 41 15.06 -5.58 -14.25
C ILE A 41 15.31 -4.12 -14.64
N LYS A 42 16.13 -3.42 -13.85
CA LYS A 42 16.49 -2.02 -14.10
C LYS A 42 17.21 -1.83 -15.44
N SER A 43 17.99 -2.83 -15.86
CA SER A 43 18.73 -2.84 -17.13
C SER A 43 17.89 -3.29 -18.33
N GLY A 44 16.58 -3.49 -18.16
CA GLY A 44 15.67 -3.83 -19.25
C GLY A 44 15.60 -5.32 -19.59
N ALA A 45 15.80 -6.19 -18.60
CA ALA A 45 15.52 -7.62 -18.77
C ALA A 45 14.06 -7.87 -19.22
N GLU A 46 13.84 -9.02 -19.87
CA GLU A 46 12.51 -9.48 -20.26
C GLU A 46 11.51 -9.43 -19.10
N VAL A 47 10.29 -8.96 -19.36
CA VAL A 47 9.28 -8.75 -18.31
C VAL A 47 8.92 -10.05 -17.56
N SER A 48 9.07 -11.21 -18.23
CA SER A 48 8.89 -12.52 -17.62
C SER A 48 9.87 -12.78 -16.47
N ILE A 49 11.08 -12.21 -16.53
CA ILE A 49 12.07 -12.30 -15.44
C ILE A 49 11.59 -11.52 -14.22
N PHE A 50 10.97 -10.35 -14.42
CA PHE A 50 10.37 -9.57 -13.34
C PHE A 50 9.24 -10.36 -12.68
N TYR A 51 8.26 -10.85 -13.45
CA TYR A 51 7.14 -11.63 -12.90
C TYR A 51 7.62 -12.88 -12.15
N ALA A 52 8.56 -13.63 -12.74
CA ALA A 52 9.11 -14.82 -12.10
C ALA A 52 9.88 -14.48 -10.80
N ALA A 53 10.65 -13.38 -10.79
CA ALA A 53 11.35 -12.93 -9.59
C ALA A 53 10.36 -12.52 -8.50
N PHE A 54 9.33 -11.74 -8.84
CA PHE A 54 8.32 -11.25 -7.92
C PHE A 54 7.59 -12.39 -7.17
N SER A 55 7.20 -13.44 -7.89
CA SER A 55 6.58 -14.61 -7.28
C SER A 55 7.56 -15.52 -6.54
N ALA A 56 8.85 -15.51 -6.92
CA ALA A 56 9.87 -16.33 -6.27
C ALA A 56 10.39 -15.74 -4.95
N VAL A 57 10.14 -14.46 -4.65
CA VAL A 57 10.69 -13.74 -3.47
C VAL A 57 10.63 -14.55 -2.15
N PRO A 58 9.50 -15.17 -1.76
CA PRO A 58 9.44 -15.88 -0.49
C PRO A 58 10.37 -17.09 -0.39
N ARG A 59 10.78 -17.67 -1.52
CA ARG A 59 11.70 -18.82 -1.56
C ARG A 59 13.13 -18.43 -1.19
N TYR A 60 13.47 -17.15 -1.34
CA TYR A 60 14.80 -16.63 -1.04
C TYR A 60 14.82 -15.87 0.28
N THR A 61 13.78 -15.08 0.55
CA THR A 61 13.77 -14.14 1.67
C THR A 61 12.95 -14.62 2.88
N GLY A 62 12.07 -15.61 2.69
CA GLY A 62 11.08 -15.99 3.71
C GLY A 62 9.92 -15.00 3.78
N LYS A 63 9.06 -15.17 4.80
CA LYS A 63 7.84 -14.34 5.01
C LYS A 63 7.68 -13.84 6.44
N GLN A 64 8.78 -13.81 7.20
CA GLN A 64 8.73 -13.32 8.59
C GLN A 64 8.40 -11.83 8.60
N ASP A 65 7.79 -11.36 9.68
CA ASP A 65 7.55 -9.94 9.89
C ASP A 65 8.87 -9.18 9.94
N LEU A 66 8.91 -7.97 9.36
CA LEU A 66 10.09 -7.12 9.47
C LEU A 66 10.38 -6.73 10.91
N ASN A 67 9.36 -6.58 11.76
CA ASN A 67 9.53 -6.11 13.14
C ASN A 67 10.43 -4.85 13.18
N LEU A 68 9.99 -3.80 12.45
CA LEU A 68 10.75 -2.57 12.36
C LEU A 68 10.83 -1.87 13.72
N THR A 69 12.01 -1.34 14.03
CA THR A 69 12.25 -0.50 15.20
C THR A 69 11.55 0.85 15.07
N SER A 70 11.46 1.60 16.18
CA SER A 70 10.87 2.95 16.13
C SER A 70 11.69 3.89 15.25
N GLU A 71 13.01 3.74 15.28
CA GLU A 71 13.96 4.48 14.45
C GLU A 71 13.79 4.15 12.95
N GLU A 72 13.57 2.88 12.60
CA GLU A 72 13.29 2.47 11.21
C GLU A 72 11.93 3.00 10.72
N LEU A 73 10.90 3.01 11.58
CA LEU A 73 9.59 3.60 11.24
C LEU A 73 9.66 5.12 11.09
N GLU A 74 10.46 5.80 11.91
CA GLU A 74 10.75 7.23 11.76
C GLU A 74 11.48 7.51 10.45
N ALA A 75 12.49 6.70 10.11
CA ALA A 75 13.18 6.79 8.83
C ALA A 75 12.22 6.64 7.64
N ALA A 76 11.27 5.70 7.72
CA ALA A 76 10.22 5.53 6.69
C ALA A 76 9.38 6.81 6.53
N SER A 77 8.93 7.39 7.64
CA SER A 77 8.12 8.61 7.65
C SER A 77 8.86 9.83 7.10
N ASN A 78 10.18 9.88 7.29
CA ASN A 78 11.05 10.93 6.75
C ASN A 78 11.25 10.81 5.23
N VAL A 79 11.23 9.59 4.69
CA VAL A 79 11.33 9.35 3.24
C VAL A 79 10.01 9.68 2.54
N HIS A 80 8.89 9.21 3.08
CA HIS A 80 7.57 9.51 2.54
C HIS A 80 6.59 9.78 3.67
N LYS A 81 6.01 10.98 3.68
CA LYS A 81 5.11 11.42 4.75
C LYS A 81 3.93 10.46 4.89
N GLY A 82 3.72 9.94 6.10
CA GLY A 82 2.63 9.00 6.39
C GLY A 82 2.93 7.55 5.98
N TRP A 83 4.06 7.25 5.34
CA TRP A 83 4.44 5.87 5.12
C TRP A 83 4.77 5.18 6.44
N PHE A 84 3.97 4.17 6.80
CA PHE A 84 4.06 3.48 8.09
C PHE A 84 4.03 1.94 7.91
N PRO A 85 5.15 1.31 7.52
CA PRO A 85 5.22 -0.11 7.18
C PRO A 85 5.33 -1.05 8.40
N SER A 86 4.63 -0.75 9.52
CA SER A 86 4.79 -1.51 10.78
C SER A 86 4.43 -2.99 10.67
N ASN A 87 3.49 -3.33 9.78
CA ASN A 87 2.97 -4.68 9.61
C ASN A 87 3.49 -5.35 8.34
N TRP A 88 4.60 -4.84 7.77
CA TRP A 88 5.17 -5.40 6.56
C TRP A 88 6.01 -6.65 6.88
N SER A 89 5.91 -7.65 6.03
CA SER A 89 6.79 -8.81 6.03
C SER A 89 8.02 -8.60 5.14
N ILE A 90 9.04 -9.43 5.36
CA ILE A 90 10.27 -9.43 4.58
C ILE A 90 10.00 -9.59 3.08
N ASP A 91 9.11 -10.51 2.67
CA ASP A 91 8.80 -10.70 1.25
C ASP A 91 8.04 -9.51 0.64
N GLN A 92 7.24 -8.79 1.42
CA GLN A 92 6.55 -7.58 0.94
C GLN A 92 7.54 -6.44 0.66
N ALA A 93 8.53 -6.23 1.52
CA ALA A 93 9.60 -5.27 1.26
C ALA A 93 10.45 -5.65 0.04
N ALA A 94 10.85 -6.93 -0.08
CA ALA A 94 11.63 -7.40 -1.21
C ALA A 94 10.85 -7.30 -2.55
N ARG A 95 9.56 -7.63 -2.55
CA ARG A 95 8.67 -7.41 -3.70
C ARG A 95 8.56 -5.94 -4.08
N THR A 96 8.47 -5.05 -3.09
CA THR A 96 8.42 -3.60 -3.32
C THR A 96 9.70 -3.11 -4.00
N ILE A 97 10.89 -3.59 -3.59
CA ILE A 97 12.16 -3.29 -4.28
C ILE A 97 12.13 -3.72 -5.75
N LEU A 98 11.60 -4.91 -6.05
CA LEU A 98 11.50 -5.38 -7.44
C LEU A 98 10.58 -4.49 -8.28
N VAL A 99 9.45 -4.05 -7.73
CA VAL A 99 8.53 -3.12 -8.41
C VAL A 99 9.18 -1.75 -8.64
N LEU A 100 9.92 -1.23 -7.65
CA LEU A 100 10.66 0.02 -7.75
C LEU A 100 11.83 -0.06 -8.76
N SER A 101 12.30 -1.27 -9.07
CA SER A 101 13.34 -1.52 -10.06
C SER A 101 12.83 -1.52 -11.50
N LEU A 102 11.51 -1.60 -11.73
CA LEU A 102 10.93 -1.53 -13.07
C LEU A 102 11.23 -0.18 -13.73
N PRO A 103 11.66 -0.16 -15.01
CA PRO A 103 11.78 1.09 -15.75
C PRO A 103 10.43 1.80 -15.88
N TYR A 104 10.38 3.07 -15.49
CA TYR A 104 9.15 3.87 -15.51
C TYR A 104 9.25 5.12 -16.40
N SER A 105 10.30 5.24 -17.22
CA SER A 105 10.45 6.32 -18.20
C SER A 105 9.31 6.36 -19.22
N ASN A 106 8.79 5.19 -19.60
CA ASN A 106 7.58 5.05 -20.41
C ASN A 106 6.37 4.74 -19.50
N GLN A 107 5.60 5.77 -19.16
CA GLN A 107 4.42 5.64 -18.30
C GLN A 107 3.42 4.57 -18.77
N LYS A 108 3.12 4.49 -20.08
CA LYS A 108 2.13 3.55 -20.59
C LYS A 108 2.60 2.10 -20.42
N GLN A 109 3.87 1.83 -20.74
CA GLN A 109 4.45 0.51 -20.59
C GLN A 109 4.55 0.10 -19.11
N TYR A 110 5.01 1.01 -18.24
CA TYR A 110 5.09 0.78 -16.80
C TYR A 110 3.72 0.40 -16.21
N LEU A 111 2.69 1.21 -16.51
CA LEU A 111 1.33 0.95 -16.01
C LEU A 111 0.76 -0.35 -16.58
N HIS A 112 1.08 -0.71 -17.84
CA HIS A 112 0.64 -1.97 -18.43
C HIS A 112 1.25 -3.19 -17.73
N ILE A 113 2.56 -3.16 -17.45
CA ILE A 113 3.26 -4.22 -16.72
C ILE A 113 2.70 -4.36 -15.30
N LEU A 114 2.53 -3.23 -14.62
CA LEU A 114 1.98 -3.23 -13.26
C LEU A 114 0.54 -3.77 -13.23
N GLU A 115 -0.29 -3.40 -14.21
CA GLU A 115 -1.66 -3.89 -14.36
C GLU A 115 -1.71 -5.42 -14.56
N GLN A 116 -0.83 -5.96 -15.41
CA GLN A 116 -0.69 -7.40 -15.60
C GLN A 116 -0.29 -8.11 -14.31
N LEU A 117 0.65 -7.53 -13.55
CA LEU A 117 1.08 -8.07 -12.27
C LEU A 117 -0.09 -8.12 -11.26
N PHE A 118 -0.83 -7.03 -11.09
CA PHE A 118 -2.00 -7.01 -10.20
C PHE A 118 -3.05 -8.05 -10.59
N ASN A 119 -3.30 -8.24 -11.88
CA ASN A 119 -4.32 -9.19 -12.35
C ASN A 119 -3.93 -10.66 -12.14
N ALA A 120 -2.64 -10.96 -12.05
CA ALA A 120 -2.12 -12.32 -11.85
C ALA A 120 -1.73 -12.62 -10.40
N ALA A 121 -1.68 -11.60 -9.54
CA ALA A 121 -1.15 -11.70 -8.18
C ALA A 121 -2.03 -12.55 -7.25
N ASP A 122 -1.39 -13.36 -6.40
CA ASP A 122 -2.04 -13.99 -5.26
C ASP A 122 -2.37 -12.98 -4.15
N VAL A 123 -3.04 -13.42 -3.08
CA VAL A 123 -3.46 -12.51 -1.98
C VAL A 123 -2.27 -11.82 -1.30
N GLY A 124 -1.17 -12.54 -1.06
CA GLY A 124 0.01 -11.97 -0.40
C GLY A 124 0.77 -11.00 -1.31
N GLU A 125 0.80 -11.30 -2.60
CA GLU A 125 1.32 -10.43 -3.65
C GLU A 125 0.48 -9.15 -3.79
N LEU A 126 -0.85 -9.26 -3.80
CA LEU A 126 -1.76 -8.11 -3.81
C LEU A 126 -1.56 -7.23 -2.57
N VAL A 127 -1.42 -7.81 -1.38
CA VAL A 127 -1.14 -7.05 -0.15
C VAL A 127 0.14 -6.22 -0.31
N ALA A 128 1.23 -6.84 -0.79
CA ALA A 128 2.48 -6.13 -1.04
C ALA A 128 2.29 -4.96 -2.03
N LEU A 129 1.60 -5.21 -3.14
CA LEU A 129 1.39 -4.19 -4.18
C LEU A 129 0.52 -3.03 -3.71
N TYR A 130 -0.56 -3.32 -2.98
CA TYR A 130 -1.47 -2.29 -2.49
C TYR A 130 -0.85 -1.44 -1.38
N GLN A 131 -0.06 -2.03 -0.48
CA GLN A 131 0.68 -1.27 0.53
C GLN A 131 1.77 -0.40 -0.07
N ALA A 132 2.35 -0.81 -1.20
CA ALA A 132 3.42 -0.07 -1.89
C ALA A 132 2.92 1.11 -2.75
N LEU A 133 1.62 1.21 -3.04
CA LEU A 133 1.03 2.26 -3.90
C LEU A 133 1.56 3.70 -3.69
N PRO A 134 1.70 4.23 -2.45
CA PRO A 134 2.20 5.60 -2.26
C PRO A 134 3.66 5.79 -2.69
N LEU A 135 4.42 4.70 -2.79
CA LEU A 135 5.84 4.68 -3.17
C LEU A 135 6.04 4.49 -4.68
N LEU A 136 5.01 4.07 -5.42
CA LEU A 136 5.14 3.71 -6.82
C LEU A 136 5.15 4.94 -7.74
N PRO A 137 5.88 4.91 -8.87
CA PRO A 137 5.73 5.87 -9.95
C PRO A 137 4.28 6.11 -10.38
N TYR A 138 3.97 7.36 -10.70
CA TYR A 138 2.65 7.79 -11.18
C TYR A 138 1.48 7.45 -10.23
N PRO A 139 1.56 7.75 -8.92
CA PRO A 139 0.55 7.35 -7.94
C PRO A 139 -0.85 7.88 -8.30
N GLY A 140 -0.96 9.11 -8.84
CA GLY A 140 -2.24 9.66 -9.32
C GLY A 140 -2.90 8.88 -10.47
N ARG A 141 -2.21 7.94 -11.12
CA ARG A 141 -2.78 7.06 -12.15
C ARG A 141 -3.29 5.73 -11.60
N LEU A 142 -3.00 5.41 -10.33
CA LEU A 142 -3.35 4.13 -9.70
C LEU A 142 -4.70 4.19 -8.96
N GLN A 143 -5.44 5.30 -9.05
CA GLN A 143 -6.72 5.51 -8.34
C GLN A 143 -7.73 4.38 -8.60
N LYS A 144 -7.89 3.99 -9.88
CA LYS A 144 -8.82 2.90 -10.25
C LYS A 144 -8.39 1.56 -9.64
N ARG A 145 -7.08 1.30 -9.61
CA ARG A 145 -6.52 0.08 -9.03
C ARG A 145 -6.72 0.06 -7.52
N ALA A 146 -6.39 1.13 -6.82
CA ALA A 146 -6.64 1.25 -5.38
C ALA A 146 -8.14 1.12 -5.04
N ALA A 147 -9.03 1.70 -5.85
CA ALA A 147 -10.47 1.52 -5.69
C ALA A 147 -10.93 0.06 -5.92
N GLU A 148 -10.20 -0.73 -6.71
CA GLU A 148 -10.43 -2.17 -6.85
C GLU A 148 -10.01 -2.93 -5.59
N GLY A 149 -8.83 -2.63 -5.03
CA GLY A 149 -8.38 -3.20 -3.76
C GLY A 149 -9.37 -2.94 -2.62
N VAL A 150 -9.91 -1.72 -2.55
CA VAL A 150 -10.98 -1.38 -1.60
C VAL A 150 -12.28 -2.13 -1.87
N ARG A 151 -12.62 -2.46 -3.12
CA ARG A 151 -13.83 -3.23 -3.44
C ARG A 151 -13.67 -4.73 -3.18
N SER A 152 -12.45 -5.24 -3.05
CA SER A 152 -12.17 -6.65 -2.77
C SER A 152 -12.92 -7.18 -1.54
N ASN A 153 -13.48 -8.39 -1.62
CA ASN A 153 -14.09 -9.07 -0.47
C ASN A 153 -13.05 -9.64 0.51
N MET A 154 -11.76 -9.61 0.14
CA MET A 154 -10.68 -10.07 0.99
C MET A 154 -10.25 -8.95 1.94
N THR A 155 -10.53 -9.10 3.23
CA THR A 155 -10.18 -8.10 4.26
C THR A 155 -8.69 -7.74 4.25
N ALA A 156 -7.79 -8.70 3.99
CA ALA A 156 -6.36 -8.45 3.87
C ALA A 156 -6.02 -7.45 2.74
N VAL A 157 -6.64 -7.61 1.56
CA VAL A 157 -6.44 -6.71 0.41
C VAL A 157 -7.06 -5.35 0.65
N PHE A 158 -8.25 -5.31 1.26
CA PHE A 158 -8.86 -4.06 1.69
C PHE A 158 -7.95 -3.30 2.67
N ASN A 159 -7.43 -3.98 3.70
CA ASN A 159 -6.57 -3.39 4.72
C ASN A 159 -5.25 -2.89 4.16
N ALA A 160 -4.68 -3.59 3.17
CA ALA A 160 -3.48 -3.17 2.47
C ALA A 160 -3.62 -1.79 1.80
N VAL A 161 -4.83 -1.45 1.34
CA VAL A 161 -5.13 -0.12 0.78
C VAL A 161 -5.49 0.88 1.88
N ALA A 162 -6.33 0.47 2.84
CA ALA A 162 -7.00 1.39 3.75
C ALA A 162 -6.19 1.76 5.01
N LEU A 163 -5.42 0.81 5.55
CA LEU A 163 -4.79 0.95 6.87
C LEU A 163 -3.30 1.25 6.73
N ASN A 164 -2.79 2.16 7.57
CA ASN A 164 -1.37 2.56 7.60
C ASN A 164 -0.81 2.94 6.23
N ASN A 165 -1.67 3.44 5.36
CA ASN A 165 -1.37 3.76 3.98
C ASN A 165 -1.86 5.19 3.68
N PRO A 166 -0.95 6.13 3.33
CA PRO A 166 -1.34 7.51 3.06
C PRO A 166 -2.11 7.66 1.74
N TYR A 167 -2.00 6.69 0.83
CA TYR A 167 -2.48 6.77 -0.54
C TYR A 167 -3.97 7.16 -0.67
N PRO A 168 -4.93 6.53 0.03
CA PRO A 168 -6.33 6.91 -0.12
C PRO A 168 -6.59 8.37 0.26
N SER A 169 -5.91 8.86 1.29
CA SER A 169 -6.10 10.23 1.80
C SER A 169 -5.61 11.30 0.83
N GLU A 170 -4.64 10.93 -0.01
CA GLU A 170 -4.02 11.80 -1.01
C GLU A 170 -4.71 11.73 -2.37
N TYR A 171 -5.11 10.53 -2.81
CA TYR A 171 -5.52 10.29 -4.19
C TYR A 171 -6.98 9.94 -4.37
N PHE A 172 -7.73 9.51 -3.35
CA PHE A 172 -9.16 9.25 -3.56
C PHE A 172 -9.93 10.55 -3.67
N ASP A 173 -10.96 10.55 -4.52
CA ASP A 173 -12.05 11.52 -4.42
C ASP A 173 -12.90 11.26 -3.17
N ASN A 174 -13.85 12.16 -2.88
CA ASN A 174 -14.69 12.03 -1.69
C ASN A 174 -15.58 10.78 -1.71
N GLN A 175 -16.03 10.36 -2.89
CA GLN A 175 -16.91 9.19 -2.98
C GLN A 175 -16.15 7.91 -2.65
N ALA A 176 -15.01 7.66 -3.28
CA ALA A 176 -14.16 6.50 -3.03
C ALA A 176 -13.65 6.49 -1.57
N TRP A 177 -13.29 7.67 -1.05
CA TRP A 177 -12.91 7.84 0.35
C TRP A 177 -14.04 7.44 1.32
N ASN A 178 -15.23 8.01 1.13
CA ASN A 178 -16.36 7.75 2.03
C ASN A 178 -16.78 6.27 2.00
N GLN A 179 -16.76 5.64 0.83
CA GLN A 179 -17.06 4.22 0.66
C GLN A 179 -16.01 3.33 1.33
N MET A 180 -14.72 3.69 1.24
CA MET A 180 -13.66 2.95 1.93
C MET A 180 -13.84 3.00 3.45
N VAL A 181 -14.09 4.19 4.01
CA VAL A 181 -14.28 4.38 5.45
C VAL A 181 -15.51 3.61 5.95
N LEU A 182 -16.62 3.71 5.23
CA LEU A 182 -17.83 2.95 5.57
C LEU A 182 -17.56 1.43 5.51
N LYS A 183 -16.84 0.97 4.48
CA LYS A 183 -16.47 -0.44 4.34
C LYS A 183 -15.57 -0.93 5.49
N ALA A 184 -14.66 -0.10 5.99
CA ALA A 184 -13.81 -0.47 7.13
C ALA A 184 -14.66 -0.88 8.34
N LEU A 185 -15.74 -0.16 8.63
CA LEU A 185 -16.70 -0.51 9.68
C LEU A 185 -17.43 -1.83 9.38
N PHE A 186 -17.86 -2.04 8.12
CA PHE A 186 -18.51 -3.29 7.71
C PHE A 186 -17.63 -4.52 7.91
N VAL A 187 -16.33 -4.41 7.62
CA VAL A 187 -15.37 -5.53 7.72
C VAL A 187 -14.61 -5.55 9.06
N GLY A 188 -15.00 -4.70 10.01
CA GLY A 188 -14.43 -4.67 11.36
C GLY A 188 -12.97 -4.21 11.44
N SER A 189 -12.51 -3.39 10.49
CA SER A 189 -11.15 -2.86 10.48
C SER A 189 -11.04 -1.56 11.29
N PRO A 190 -9.91 -1.33 11.99
CA PRO A 190 -9.76 -0.21 12.90
C PRO A 190 -9.71 1.11 12.14
N LEU A 191 -10.67 2.00 12.39
CA LEU A 191 -10.70 3.32 11.77
C LEU A 191 -9.47 4.13 12.22
N SER A 192 -9.00 3.93 13.45
CA SER A 192 -7.80 4.58 13.98
C SER A 192 -6.54 4.43 13.12
N GLN A 193 -6.46 3.39 12.28
CA GLN A 193 -5.31 3.16 11.37
C GLN A 193 -5.52 3.76 9.96
N ILE A 194 -6.69 4.32 9.66
CA ILE A 194 -6.93 5.03 8.39
C ILE A 194 -6.35 6.44 8.52
N GLN A 195 -5.32 6.72 7.74
CA GLN A 195 -4.60 7.99 7.80
C GLN A 195 -5.43 9.12 7.16
N GLY A 196 -5.54 10.26 7.84
CA GLY A 196 -6.21 11.44 7.31
C GLY A 196 -7.73 11.50 7.51
N LEU A 197 -8.30 10.64 8.36
CA LEU A 197 -9.73 10.64 8.73
C LEU A 197 -10.26 12.02 9.08
N GLU A 198 -9.67 12.70 10.07
CA GLU A 198 -10.16 14.02 10.49
C GLU A 198 -10.06 15.05 9.36
N ARG A 199 -8.96 15.06 8.61
CA ARG A 199 -8.72 15.99 7.50
C ARG A 199 -9.73 15.81 6.37
N ARG A 200 -10.15 14.58 6.12
CA ARG A 200 -11.05 14.20 5.00
C ARG A 200 -12.50 14.01 5.45
N ALA A 201 -12.80 14.26 6.72
CA ALA A 201 -14.15 14.24 7.26
C ALA A 201 -15.04 15.24 6.50
N ASN A 202 -16.26 14.83 6.18
CA ASN A 202 -17.18 15.63 5.35
C ASN A 202 -18.64 15.27 5.64
N SER A 203 -19.56 16.17 5.32
CA SER A 203 -20.99 16.02 5.59
C SER A 203 -21.62 14.76 4.95
N GLN A 204 -21.20 14.38 3.74
CA GLN A 204 -21.69 13.16 3.10
C GLN A 204 -21.23 11.90 3.86
N LEU A 205 -19.99 11.88 4.35
CA LEU A 205 -19.51 10.81 5.21
C LEU A 205 -20.32 10.74 6.50
N ALA A 206 -20.61 11.88 7.15
CA ALA A 206 -21.44 11.92 8.35
C ALA A 206 -22.81 11.26 8.11
N GLN A 207 -23.47 11.62 7.00
CA GLN A 207 -24.75 11.04 6.63
C GLN A 207 -24.65 9.51 6.47
N MET A 208 -23.68 9.04 5.70
CA MET A 208 -23.46 7.60 5.48
C MET A 208 -23.21 6.84 6.78
N LEU A 209 -22.47 7.43 7.73
CA LEU A 209 -22.19 6.83 9.04
C LEU A 209 -23.44 6.80 9.93
N ASN A 210 -24.25 7.85 9.92
CA ASN A 210 -25.52 7.90 10.65
C ASN A 210 -26.54 6.88 10.12
N ASP A 211 -26.63 6.75 8.79
CA ASP A 211 -27.49 5.75 8.14
C ASP A 211 -27.06 4.33 8.52
N TYR A 212 -25.75 4.05 8.43
CA TYR A 212 -25.19 2.77 8.86
C TYR A 212 -25.45 2.47 10.34
N ALA A 213 -25.26 3.45 11.23
CA ALA A 213 -25.55 3.28 12.65
C ALA A 213 -27.02 2.96 12.90
N SER A 214 -27.94 3.65 12.21
CA SER A 214 -29.37 3.43 12.29
C SER A 214 -29.77 2.03 11.81
N GLU A 215 -29.21 1.57 10.68
CA GLU A 215 -29.41 0.21 10.18
C GLU A 215 -28.92 -0.86 11.18
N ARG A 216 -27.75 -0.66 11.77
CA ARG A 216 -27.19 -1.57 12.78
C ARG A 216 -28.08 -1.64 14.02
N GLN A 217 -28.54 -0.51 14.52
CA GLN A 217 -29.42 -0.42 15.69
C GLN A 217 -30.79 -1.06 15.44
N ALA A 218 -31.41 -0.79 14.28
CA ALA A 218 -32.66 -1.44 13.87
C ALA A 218 -32.51 -2.97 13.81
N ALA A 219 -31.34 -3.46 13.42
CA ALA A 219 -30.99 -4.88 13.44
C ALA A 219 -30.51 -5.41 14.81
N LYS A 220 -30.61 -4.61 15.89
CA LYS A 220 -30.14 -4.93 17.26
C LYS A 220 -28.65 -5.31 17.32
N ARG A 221 -27.82 -4.72 16.45
CA ARG A 221 -26.37 -4.90 16.42
C ARG A 221 -25.66 -3.71 17.05
N THR A 222 -24.49 -3.95 17.63
CA THR A 222 -23.65 -2.90 18.20
C THR A 222 -23.07 -1.99 17.12
N VAL A 223 -22.87 -0.73 17.49
CA VAL A 223 -22.19 0.30 16.67
C VAL A 223 -20.83 0.57 17.31
N ALA A 224 -19.77 0.58 16.50
CA ALA A 224 -18.41 0.85 16.98
C ALA A 224 -18.30 2.29 17.52
N PRO A 225 -17.72 2.54 18.71
CA PRO A 225 -17.55 3.89 19.25
C PRO A 225 -16.76 4.83 18.34
N GLU A 226 -15.77 4.30 17.60
CA GLU A 226 -14.97 5.05 16.61
C GLU A 226 -15.84 5.69 15.52
N LEU A 227 -17.03 5.13 15.23
CA LEU A 227 -17.99 5.74 14.30
C LEU A 227 -18.44 7.11 14.80
N TRP A 228 -18.87 7.19 16.06
CA TRP A 228 -19.40 8.43 16.64
C TRP A 228 -18.31 9.49 16.77
N GLN A 229 -17.11 9.08 17.16
CA GLN A 229 -15.94 9.95 17.17
C GLN A 229 -15.68 10.56 15.79
N LEU A 230 -15.83 9.80 14.72
CA LEU A 230 -15.66 10.31 13.36
C LEU A 230 -16.81 11.23 12.93
N VAL A 231 -18.06 10.90 13.28
CA VAL A 231 -19.22 11.77 12.99
C VAL A 231 -19.05 13.16 13.61
N GLU A 232 -18.54 13.25 14.85
CA GLU A 232 -18.27 14.55 15.51
C GLU A 232 -17.22 15.40 14.77
N LYS A 233 -16.35 14.78 13.97
CA LYS A 233 -15.32 15.46 13.17
C LYS A 233 -15.83 15.90 11.81
N CYS A 234 -16.90 15.28 11.31
CA CYS A 234 -17.54 15.69 10.07
C CYS A 234 -18.35 16.97 10.30
N LYS A 235 -17.88 18.07 9.72
CA LYS A 235 -18.63 19.34 9.65
C LYS A 235 -19.58 19.34 8.46
#